data_AF-A0AAW3AE68-F1
#
_entry.id   AF-A0AAW3AE68-F1
#
_cell.length_a   1.000
_cell.length_b   1.000
_cell.length_c   1.000
_cell.angle_alpha   90.00
_cell.angle_beta   90.00
_cell.angle_gamma   90.00
#
_symmetry.space_group_name_H-M   'P 1'
#
loop_
_entity.id
_entity.type
_entity.pdbx_description
1 polymer ?
#
loop_
_entity_poly.entity_id
_entity_poly.type
_entity_poly.pdbx_seq_one_letter_code
_entity_poly.pdbx_strand_id
1 'polypeptide(L)'
;MALPIAAGILAGCGFYYISRVAPRIAQRVSASGAQSAPSRFLNSAKQYHKFECGFQSPMTEYEAYLLLGFKESEADAIFHRPPPEEVKKRYRNMMKVFHSDASGTPYIATKLNEAKDLLIK
;
A
#
# COMPACT_ATOMS: atom_id res chain seq x y z
N MET A 1 -72.04 19.88 10.44
CA MET A 1 -71.06 20.46 11.40
C MET A 1 -69.88 19.53 11.75
N ALA A 2 -69.76 18.30 11.18
CA ALA A 2 -68.70 17.34 11.56
C ALA A 2 -67.41 17.40 10.71
N LEU A 3 -67.43 18.09 9.57
CA LEU A 3 -66.29 18.20 8.63
C LEU A 3 -65.03 18.89 9.21
N PRO A 4 -65.09 19.97 10.01
CA PRO A 4 -63.88 20.63 10.50
C PRO A 4 -63.15 19.83 11.59
N ILE A 5 -63.88 19.01 12.36
CA ILE A 5 -63.30 18.19 13.44
C ILE A 5 -62.56 16.98 12.85
N ALA A 6 -63.13 16.34 11.83
CA ALA A 6 -62.48 15.24 11.13
C ALA A 6 -61.20 15.69 10.40
N ALA A 7 -61.20 16.88 9.81
CA ALA A 7 -60.01 17.47 9.18
C ALA A 7 -58.89 17.77 10.19
N GLY A 8 -59.24 18.26 11.39
CA GLY A 8 -58.27 18.51 12.46
C GLY A 8 -57.61 17.23 12.99
N ILE A 9 -58.40 16.15 13.14
CA ILE A 9 -57.89 14.85 13.61
C ILE A 9 -56.96 14.21 12.57
N LEU A 10 -57.31 14.28 11.27
CA LEU A 10 -56.45 13.76 10.19
C LEU A 10 -55.12 14.51 10.08
N ALA A 11 -55.16 15.85 10.16
CA ALA A 11 -53.96 16.67 10.12
C ALA A 11 -53.05 16.42 11.34
N GLY A 12 -53.64 16.31 12.54
CA GLY A 12 -52.90 16.00 13.77
C GLY A 12 -52.25 14.62 13.76
N CYS A 13 -52.98 13.59 13.31
CA CYS A 13 -52.46 12.23 13.17
C CYS A 13 -51.34 12.15 12.11
N GLY A 14 -51.49 12.87 11.00
CA GLY A 14 -50.47 12.95 9.96
C GLY A 14 -49.16 13.57 10.46
N PHE A 15 -49.24 14.70 11.18
CA PHE A 15 -48.07 15.37 11.74
C PHE A 15 -47.37 14.52 12.82
N TYR A 16 -48.13 13.84 13.68
CA TYR A 16 -47.59 12.94 14.69
C TYR A 16 -46.87 11.73 14.07
N TYR A 17 -47.43 11.14 13.01
CA TYR A 17 -46.82 9.99 12.34
C TYR A 17 -45.52 10.38 11.62
N ILE A 18 -45.50 11.52 10.94
CA ILE A 18 -44.31 12.04 10.24
C ILE A 18 -43.18 12.34 11.23
N SER A 19 -43.48 12.98 12.38
CA SER A 19 -42.46 13.30 13.39
C SER A 19 -41.80 12.05 14.02
N ARG A 20 -42.51 10.93 14.11
CA ARG A 20 -41.98 9.64 14.61
C ARG A 20 -41.16 8.85 13.59
N VAL A 21 -41.41 9.03 12.29
CA VAL A 21 -40.76 8.25 11.21
C VAL A 21 -39.58 9.00 10.59
N ALA A 22 -39.62 10.34 10.53
CA ALA A 22 -38.58 11.20 9.98
C ALA A 22 -37.15 10.93 10.50
N PRO A 23 -36.87 10.77 11.82
CA PRO A 23 -35.50 10.59 12.29
C PRO A 23 -34.86 9.26 11.83
N ARG A 24 -35.67 8.22 11.61
CA ARG A 24 -35.16 6.90 11.15
C ARG A 24 -34.83 6.89 9.66
N ILE A 25 -35.56 7.66 8.87
CA ILE A 25 -35.26 7.82 7.44
C ILE A 25 -34.04 8.71 7.28
N ALA A 26 -33.98 9.85 7.99
CA ALA A 26 -32.84 10.76 7.97
C ALA A 26 -31.51 10.05 8.31
N GLN A 27 -31.48 9.22 9.36
CA GLN A 27 -30.29 8.43 9.71
C GLN A 27 -29.87 7.45 8.60
N ARG A 28 -30.81 6.87 7.86
CA ARG A 28 -30.50 5.97 6.73
C ARG A 28 -29.95 6.74 5.52
N VAL A 29 -30.51 7.90 5.19
CA VAL A 29 -30.00 8.72 4.06
C VAL A 29 -28.65 9.36 4.40
N SER A 30 -28.43 9.77 5.65
CA SER A 30 -27.12 10.26 6.13
C SER A 30 -26.07 9.16 6.19
N ALA A 31 -26.45 7.92 6.53
CA ALA A 31 -25.55 6.76 6.46
C ALA A 31 -25.19 6.37 5.01
N SER A 32 -26.12 6.55 4.06
CA SER A 32 -25.84 6.39 2.63
C SER A 32 -24.93 7.48 2.06
N GLY A 33 -24.98 8.70 2.62
CA GLY A 33 -24.09 9.81 2.26
C GLY A 33 -22.69 9.74 2.88
N ALA A 34 -22.47 8.87 3.88
CA ALA A 34 -21.18 8.65 4.53
C ALA A 34 -20.26 7.65 3.78
N GLN A 35 -20.64 7.23 2.57
CA GLN A 35 -19.84 6.34 1.72
C GLN A 35 -18.61 7.02 1.09
N SER A 36 -18.37 8.29 1.36
CA SER A 36 -17.23 9.07 0.87
C SER A 36 -16.14 9.30 1.92
N ALA A 37 -15.97 8.37 2.86
CA ALA A 37 -14.71 8.28 3.59
C ALA A 37 -13.63 7.78 2.62
N PRO A 38 -12.58 8.57 2.30
CA PRO A 38 -11.57 8.14 1.35
C PRO A 38 -10.87 6.89 1.91
N SER A 39 -10.90 5.81 1.13
CA SER A 39 -10.23 4.52 1.33
C SER A 39 -8.69 4.60 1.41
N ARG A 40 -8.13 5.78 1.73
CA ARG A 40 -6.68 6.04 1.82
C ARG A 40 -6.00 5.35 2.98
N PHE A 41 -6.74 4.85 3.98
CA PHE A 41 -6.17 4.22 5.16
C PHE A 41 -6.21 2.68 5.15
N LEU A 42 -6.89 2.05 4.18
CA LEU A 42 -7.01 0.58 4.15
C LEU A 42 -5.94 -0.11 3.30
N ASN A 43 -5.16 0.63 2.51
CA ASN A 43 -4.20 0.06 1.56
C ASN A 43 -2.73 0.10 2.03
N SER A 44 -2.46 0.36 3.31
CA SER A 44 -1.08 0.45 3.84
C SER A 44 -0.73 -0.66 4.81
N ALA A 45 -1.23 -1.87 4.59
CA ALA A 45 -0.66 -3.07 5.20
C ALA A 45 0.06 -3.84 4.08
N LYS A 46 1.27 -3.39 3.69
CA LYS A 46 2.17 -4.25 2.92
C LYS A 46 2.43 -5.49 3.80
N GLN A 47 1.95 -6.63 3.35
CA GLN A 47 2.10 -7.90 4.06
C GLN A 47 3.61 -8.20 4.24
N TYR A 48 4.05 -8.30 5.50
CA TYR A 48 5.46 -8.35 5.90
C TYR A 48 6.02 -9.77 5.73
N HIS A 49 6.07 -10.26 4.50
CA HIS A 49 6.60 -11.59 4.17
C HIS A 49 7.58 -11.55 2.98
N LYS A 50 8.19 -10.40 2.68
CA LYS A 50 8.99 -10.23 1.45
C LYS A 50 10.35 -10.95 1.49
N PHE A 51 10.82 -11.37 2.67
CA PHE A 51 12.16 -11.96 2.90
C PHE A 51 12.13 -13.27 3.69
N GLU A 52 11.07 -14.06 3.58
CA GLU A 52 10.92 -15.28 4.40
C GLU A 52 11.82 -16.45 3.96
N CYS A 53 12.29 -16.42 2.71
CA CYS A 53 13.17 -17.42 2.14
C CYS A 53 14.42 -16.77 1.52
N GLY A 54 15.40 -17.60 1.14
CA GLY A 54 16.65 -17.14 0.54
C GLY A 54 16.48 -16.40 -0.79
N PHE A 55 17.59 -16.12 -1.47
CA PHE A 55 17.55 -15.32 -2.69
C PHE A 55 16.69 -15.95 -3.79
N GLN A 56 15.97 -15.13 -4.55
CA GLN A 56 15.20 -15.62 -5.69
C GLN A 56 16.14 -16.11 -6.81
N SER A 57 15.68 -17.13 -7.53
CA SER A 57 16.36 -17.70 -8.69
C SER A 57 15.34 -17.90 -9.82
N PRO A 58 15.33 -17.04 -10.85
CA PRO A 58 16.31 -15.99 -11.16
C PRO A 58 16.23 -14.78 -10.21
N MET A 59 17.36 -14.10 -10.00
CA MET A 59 17.44 -12.86 -9.21
C MET A 59 16.52 -11.80 -9.82
N THR A 60 15.71 -11.14 -8.99
CA THR A 60 14.82 -10.06 -9.45
C THR A 60 15.50 -8.70 -9.40
N GLU A 61 15.06 -7.76 -10.24
CA GLU A 61 15.58 -6.39 -10.19
C GLU A 61 15.36 -5.76 -8.82
N TYR A 62 14.16 -5.92 -8.25
CA TYR A 62 13.83 -5.42 -6.92
C TYR A 62 14.79 -5.93 -5.84
N GLU A 63 15.11 -7.23 -5.87
CA GLU A 63 16.07 -7.82 -4.95
C GLU A 63 17.49 -7.30 -5.18
N ALA A 64 17.89 -7.10 -6.44
CA ALA A 64 19.19 -6.51 -6.79
C ALA A 64 19.35 -5.08 -6.22
N TYR A 65 18.28 -4.28 -6.25
CA TYR A 65 18.26 -2.95 -5.60
C TYR A 65 18.53 -3.06 -4.11
N LEU A 66 17.78 -3.92 -3.41
CA LEU A 66 17.91 -4.07 -1.97
C LEU A 66 19.27 -4.63 -1.57
N LEU A 67 19.79 -5.59 -2.35
CA LEU A 67 21.09 -6.21 -2.09
C LEU A 67 22.25 -5.21 -2.23
N LEU A 68 22.17 -4.25 -3.15
CA LEU A 68 23.14 -3.14 -3.28
C LEU A 68 22.84 -1.95 -2.34
N GLY A 69 21.84 -2.08 -1.46
CA GLY A 69 21.49 -1.10 -0.43
C GLY A 69 20.71 0.11 -0.94
N PHE A 70 20.06 0.02 -2.10
CA PHE A 70 19.12 1.05 -2.56
C PHE A 70 17.84 1.02 -1.71
N LYS A 71 17.12 2.15 -1.68
CA LYS A 71 15.89 2.23 -0.89
C LYS A 71 14.76 1.46 -1.58
N GLU A 72 13.83 0.90 -0.80
CA GLU A 72 12.62 0.25 -1.35
C GLU A 72 11.82 1.19 -2.28
N SER A 73 11.81 2.49 -1.99
CA SER A 73 11.16 3.50 -2.84
C SER A 73 11.80 3.62 -4.22
N GLU A 74 13.11 3.41 -4.32
CA GLU A 74 13.86 3.44 -5.59
C GLU A 74 13.67 2.12 -6.34
N ALA A 75 13.59 1.00 -5.61
CA ALA A 75 13.33 -0.31 -6.19
C ALA A 75 11.90 -0.47 -6.74
N ASP A 76 10.91 0.16 -6.09
CA ASP A 76 9.52 0.20 -6.57
C ASP A 76 9.33 1.25 -7.69
N ALA A 77 10.31 2.13 -7.93
CA ALA A 77 10.23 3.18 -8.95
C ALA A 77 10.53 2.63 -10.35
N ILE A 78 9.48 2.17 -11.05
CA ILE A 78 9.54 1.63 -12.42
C ILE A 78 10.20 2.62 -13.42
N PHE A 79 10.08 3.93 -13.19
CA PHE A 79 10.49 4.97 -14.14
C PHE A 79 11.91 5.50 -13.92
N HIS A 80 12.57 5.19 -12.79
CA HIS A 80 13.90 5.75 -12.49
C HIS A 80 14.91 4.66 -12.15
N ARG A 81 15.80 4.36 -13.09
CA ARG A 81 16.92 3.46 -12.88
C ARG A 81 18.11 4.22 -12.29
N PRO A 82 18.88 3.63 -11.34
CA PRO A 82 20.00 4.29 -10.73
C PRO A 82 21.12 4.47 -11.76
N PRO A 83 21.89 5.55 -11.66
CA PRO A 83 23.04 5.76 -12.52
C PRO A 83 24.03 4.58 -12.41
N PRO A 84 24.61 4.11 -13.53
CA PRO A 84 25.50 2.94 -13.53
C PRO A 84 26.76 3.16 -12.67
N GLU A 85 27.18 4.42 -12.49
CA GLU A 85 28.30 4.78 -11.61
C GLU A 85 27.98 4.52 -10.13
N GLU A 86 26.75 4.80 -9.71
CA GLU A 86 26.31 4.59 -8.33
C GLU A 86 26.20 3.10 -8.02
N VAL A 87 25.65 2.31 -8.96
CA VAL A 87 25.60 0.85 -8.87
C VAL A 87 27.00 0.27 -8.69
N LYS A 88 27.97 0.70 -9.52
CA LYS A 88 29.37 0.26 -9.41
C LYS A 88 30.00 0.65 -8.08
N LYS A 89 29.73 1.85 -7.58
CA LYS A 89 30.26 2.33 -6.30
C LYS A 89 29.75 1.47 -5.14
N ARG A 90 28.44 1.23 -5.07
CA ARG A 90 27.80 0.40 -4.04
C ARG A 90 28.25 -1.05 -4.12
N TYR A 91 28.31 -1.62 -5.33
CA TYR A 91 28.85 -2.96 -5.57
C TYR A 91 30.28 -3.11 -5.04
N ARG A 92 31.19 -2.16 -5.35
CA ARG A 92 32.57 -2.20 -4.84
C ARG A 92 32.63 -2.16 -3.32
N ASN A 93 31.76 -1.37 -2.68
CA ASN A 93 31.72 -1.29 -1.23
C ASN A 93 31.21 -2.59 -0.59
N MET A 94 30.15 -3.19 -1.15
CA MET A 94 29.62 -4.48 -0.69
C MET A 94 30.63 -5.62 -0.93
N MET A 95 31.24 -5.68 -2.11
CA MET A 95 32.18 -6.73 -2.44
C MET A 95 33.45 -6.69 -1.58
N LYS A 96 33.89 -5.50 -1.12
CA LYS A 96 35.00 -5.41 -0.16
C LYS A 96 34.70 -6.11 1.16
N VAL A 97 33.45 -6.08 1.61
CA VAL A 97 33.02 -6.73 2.87
C VAL A 97 32.80 -8.22 2.65
N PHE A 98 32.16 -8.58 1.54
CA PHE A 98 31.74 -9.96 1.26
C PHE A 98 32.73 -10.75 0.39
N HIS A 99 33.94 -10.24 0.16
CA HIS A 99 34.98 -11.00 -0.53
C HIS A 99 35.35 -12.24 0.30
N SER A 100 35.71 -13.34 -0.38
CA SER A 100 36.12 -14.59 0.26
C SER A 100 37.30 -14.41 1.22
N ASP A 101 38.20 -13.47 0.90
CA ASP A 101 39.35 -13.15 1.76
C ASP A 101 38.97 -12.31 2.98
N ALA A 102 37.80 -11.66 2.98
CA ALA A 102 37.43 -10.68 3.99
C ALA A 102 36.44 -11.20 5.04
N SER A 103 35.68 -12.27 4.75
CA SER A 103 34.74 -13.03 5.63
C SER A 103 33.44 -13.45 4.92
N GLY A 104 33.27 -13.13 3.63
CA GLY A 104 32.02 -13.43 2.91
C GLY A 104 31.92 -14.87 2.42
N THR A 105 30.68 -15.37 2.28
CA THR A 105 30.43 -16.67 1.64
C THR A 105 30.47 -16.53 0.11
N PRO A 106 30.99 -17.54 -0.62
CA PRO A 106 31.02 -17.51 -2.09
C PRO A 106 29.64 -17.27 -2.71
N TYR A 107 28.59 -17.80 -2.07
CA TYR A 107 27.21 -17.64 -2.51
C TYR A 107 26.72 -16.18 -2.49
N ILE A 108 27.06 -15.41 -1.46
CA ILE A 108 26.69 -13.99 -1.38
C ILE A 108 27.46 -13.19 -2.44
N ALA A 109 28.74 -13.50 -2.66
CA ALA A 109 29.53 -12.88 -3.71
C ALA A 109 28.95 -13.15 -5.11
N THR A 110 28.48 -14.38 -5.38
CA THR A 110 27.80 -14.70 -6.64
C THR A 110 26.49 -13.91 -6.79
N LYS A 111 25.72 -13.74 -5.71
CA LYS A 111 24.46 -12.97 -5.74
C LYS A 111 24.69 -11.47 -5.94
N LEU A 112 25.77 -10.91 -5.38
CA LEU A 112 26.18 -9.53 -5.65
C LEU A 112 26.59 -9.32 -7.12
N ASN A 113 27.23 -10.32 -7.73
CA ASN A 113 27.57 -10.28 -9.16
C ASN A 113 26.31 -10.28 -10.03
N GLU A 114 25.37 -11.19 -9.75
CA GLU A 114 24.06 -11.24 -10.44
C GLU A 114 23.34 -9.89 -10.34
N ALA A 115 23.27 -9.29 -9.15
CA ALA A 115 22.62 -8.00 -8.93
C ALA A 115 23.28 -6.86 -9.74
N LYS A 116 24.61 -6.81 -9.76
CA LYS A 116 25.38 -5.84 -10.54
C LYS A 116 25.12 -5.99 -12.04
N ASP A 117 25.11 -7.22 -12.54
CA ASP A 117 24.89 -7.48 -13.96
C ASP A 117 23.45 -7.14 -14.39
N LEU A 118 22.44 -7.38 -13.54
CA LEU A 118 21.05 -7.01 -13.80
C LEU A 118 20.82 -5.49 -13.88
N LEU A 119 21.46 -4.71 -13.01
CA LEU A 119 21.23 -3.26 -12.94
C LEU A 119 22.06 -2.45 -13.95
N ILE A 120 23.18 -2.99 -14.42
CA ILE A 120 24.06 -2.32 -15.40
C ILE A 120 23.71 -2.67 -16.84
N LYS A 121 23.08 -3.83 -17.10
CA LYS A 121 22.61 -4.23 -18.42
C LYS A 121 21.64 -3.21 -19.01
#